data_AF-A0A258Q938-F1
#
_entry.id   AF-A0A258Q938-F1
#
_cell.length_a   1.000
_cell.length_b   1.000
_cell.length_c   1.000
_cell.angle_alpha   90.00
_cell.angle_beta   90.00
_cell.angle_gamma   90.00
#
_symmetry.space_group_name_H-M   'P 1'
#
loop_
_entity.id
_entity.type
_entity.pdbx_description
1 polymer ?
#
loop_
_entity_poly.entity_id
_entity_poly.type
_entity_poly.pdbx_seq_one_letter_code
_entity_poly.pdbx_strand_id
1 'polypeptide(L)'
;MDAALMQLMARFKLKLLRTLAVKVDTYRFIAERAYAMDVLAIADQSEDEDLIILAMQVSDYLGFLEPPATAATGKAPATQSPATPRNSPAPADAKRYTFGARG
;
A
#
# COMPACT_ATOMS: atom_id res chain seq x y z
N MET A 1 11.46 22.09 -1.28
CA MET A 1 10.20 21.63 -0.66
C MET A 1 9.05 22.22 -1.44
N ASP A 2 8.05 21.42 -1.80
CA ASP A 2 6.85 21.90 -2.46
C ASP A 2 6.05 22.83 -1.53
N ALA A 3 5.48 23.91 -2.07
CA ALA A 3 4.67 24.86 -1.32
C ALA A 3 3.41 24.19 -0.74
N ALA A 4 2.84 23.21 -1.45
CA ALA A 4 1.70 22.43 -0.97
C ALA A 4 2.05 21.63 0.30
N LEU A 5 3.23 20.99 0.31
CA LEU A 5 3.72 20.22 1.45
C LEU A 5 3.99 21.12 2.67
N MET A 6 4.55 22.32 2.46
CA MET A 6 4.74 23.28 3.56
C MET A 6 3.41 23.71 4.20
N GLN A 7 2.38 23.96 3.39
CA GLN A 7 1.07 24.32 3.90
C GLN A 7 0.42 23.16 4.66
N LEU A 8 0.50 21.94 4.13
CA LEU A 8 0.03 20.72 4.80
C LEU A 8 0.71 20.56 6.17
N MET A 9 2.03 20.69 6.20
CA MET A 9 2.83 20.56 7.43
C MET A 9 2.50 21.63 8.46
N ALA A 10 2.31 22.88 8.02
CA ALA A 10 1.90 23.96 8.91
C ALA A 10 0.52 23.70 9.53
N ARG A 11 -0.45 23.24 8.72
CA ARG A 11 -1.79 22.89 9.20
C ARG A 11 -1.75 21.73 10.19
N PHE A 12 -1.06 20.65 9.85
CA PHE A 12 -0.88 19.49 10.73
C PHE A 12 -0.26 19.90 12.06
N LYS A 13 0.86 20.63 12.05
CA LYS A 13 1.54 21.12 13.25
C LYS A 13 0.64 21.97 14.15
N LEU A 14 -0.11 22.90 13.56
CA LEU A 14 -1.01 23.77 14.32
C LEU A 14 -2.19 23.02 14.90
N LYS A 15 -2.76 22.08 14.13
CA LYS A 15 -3.87 21.24 14.60
C LYS A 15 -3.41 20.38 15.77
N LEU A 16 -2.27 19.70 15.63
CA LEU A 16 -1.69 18.82 16.64
C LEU A 16 -1.31 19.59 17.93
N LEU A 17 -0.81 20.82 17.81
CA LEU A 17 -0.56 21.68 18.97
C LEU A 17 -1.86 22.11 19.67
N ARG A 18 -2.94 22.36 18.93
CA ARG A 18 -4.22 22.82 19.50
C ARG A 18 -5.00 21.70 20.18
N THR A 19 -4.95 20.48 19.63
CA THR A 19 -5.72 19.34 20.14
C THR A 19 -4.98 18.59 21.24
N LEU A 20 -3.68 18.35 21.07
CA LEU A 20 -2.89 17.48 21.97
C LEU A 20 -1.83 18.24 22.76
N ALA A 21 -1.68 19.55 22.57
CA ALA A 21 -0.61 20.37 23.16
C ALA A 21 0.82 19.88 22.84
N VAL A 22 0.98 19.05 21.82
CA VAL A 22 2.27 18.49 21.40
C VAL A 22 2.95 19.45 20.43
N LYS A 23 4.22 19.79 20.74
CA LYS A 23 5.06 20.63 19.88
C LYS A 23 5.88 19.75 18.94
N VAL A 24 5.75 20.02 17.64
CA VAL A 24 6.50 19.30 16.60
C VAL A 24 7.62 20.17 16.05
N ASP A 25 8.83 19.61 16.03
CA ASP A 25 9.94 20.17 15.27
C ASP A 25 9.80 19.74 13.80
N THR A 26 9.54 20.71 12.93
CA THR A 26 9.29 20.46 11.52
C THR A 26 10.53 19.93 10.81
N TYR A 27 11.73 20.44 11.14
CA TYR A 27 12.96 19.98 10.50
C TYR A 27 13.27 18.55 10.88
N ARG A 28 13.11 18.23 12.16
CA ARG A 28 13.30 16.87 12.67
C ARG A 28 12.28 15.90 12.11
N PHE A 29 11.03 16.33 11.97
CA PHE A 29 9.94 15.54 11.38
C PHE A 29 10.23 15.14 9.93
N ILE A 30 10.85 16.03 9.15
CA ILE A 30 11.21 15.75 7.75
C ILE A 30 12.48 14.88 7.67
N ALA A 31 13.46 15.13 8.53
CA ALA A 31 14.78 14.51 8.46
C ALA A 31 14.85 13.12 9.12
N GLU A 32 14.12 12.91 10.21
CA GLU A 32 14.17 11.69 11.03
C GLU A 32 12.86 10.90 10.91
N ARG A 33 12.89 9.80 10.15
CA ARG A 33 11.72 8.92 9.95
C ARG A 33 11.15 8.40 11.27
N ALA A 34 11.99 8.01 12.21
CA ALA A 34 11.54 7.49 13.50
C ALA A 34 10.72 8.54 14.28
N TYR A 35 11.25 9.77 14.36
CA TYR A 35 10.55 10.87 15.01
C TYR A 35 9.22 11.20 14.31
N ALA A 36 9.20 11.18 12.98
CA ALA A 36 7.97 11.38 12.24
C ALA A 36 6.91 10.31 12.53
N MET A 37 7.32 9.03 12.58
CA MET A 37 6.43 7.92 12.90
C MET A 37 5.86 8.03 14.32
N ASP A 38 6.67 8.40 15.30
CA ASP A 38 6.21 8.60 16.68
C ASP A 38 5.15 9.71 16.76
N VAL A 39 5.39 10.83 16.08
CA VAL A 39 4.44 11.95 16.03
C VAL A 39 3.16 11.57 15.28
N LEU A 40 3.26 10.81 14.19
CA LEU A 40 2.09 10.32 13.45
C LEU A 40 1.27 9.33 14.28
N ALA A 41 1.92 8.43 15.03
CA ALA A 41 1.24 7.50 15.93
C ALA A 41 0.47 8.23 17.05
N ILE A 42 1.02 9.33 17.56
CA ILE A 42 0.32 10.20 18.52
C ILE A 42 -0.91 10.85 17.87
N ALA A 43 -0.78 11.32 16.62
CA ALA A 43 -1.88 11.94 15.90
C ALA A 43 -3.02 10.93 15.59
N ASP A 44 -2.66 9.69 15.30
CA ASP A 44 -3.60 8.60 14.99
C ASP A 44 -4.43 8.14 16.20
N GLN A 45 -3.91 8.35 17.41
CA GLN A 45 -4.63 8.11 18.67
C GLN A 45 -5.60 9.25 19.05
N SER A 46 -5.66 10.33 18.27
CA SER A 46 -6.55 11.45 18.52
C SER A 46 -7.99 11.10 18.16
N GLU A 47 -8.96 11.67 18.87
CA GLU A 47 -10.39 11.58 18.52
C GLU A 47 -10.82 12.67 17.50
N ASP A 48 -9.90 13.54 17.07
CA ASP A 48 -10.18 14.60 16.10
C ASP A 48 -10.02 14.07 14.67
N GLU A 49 -11.15 13.94 13.96
CA GLU A 49 -11.21 13.43 12.59
C GLU A 49 -10.29 14.21 11.63
N ASP A 50 -10.26 15.55 11.70
CA ASP A 50 -9.41 16.35 10.81
C ASP A 50 -7.93 16.06 11.06
N LEU A 51 -7.55 15.82 12.32
CA LEU A 51 -6.16 15.54 12.67
C LEU A 51 -5.71 14.17 12.13
N ILE A 52 -6.58 13.16 12.20
CA ILE A 52 -6.32 11.84 11.63
C ILE A 52 -6.16 11.97 10.11
N ILE A 53 -7.07 12.67 9.44
CA ILE A 53 -7.00 12.89 7.98
C ILE A 53 -5.70 13.60 7.61
N LEU A 54 -5.31 14.63 8.35
CA LEU A 54 -4.04 15.32 8.12
C LEU A 54 -2.83 14.40 8.34
N ALA A 55 -2.86 13.55 9.37
CA ALA A 55 -1.80 12.57 9.63
C ALA A 55 -1.65 11.59 8.45
N MET A 56 -2.77 11.10 7.90
CA MET A 56 -2.79 10.22 6.72
C MET A 56 -2.26 10.92 5.46
N GLN A 57 -2.65 12.18 5.23
CA GLN A 57 -2.14 12.95 4.09
C GLN A 57 -0.64 13.17 4.20
N VAL A 58 -0.15 13.50 5.40
CA VAL A 58 1.28 13.71 5.65
C VAL A 58 2.08 12.43 5.44
N SER A 59 1.59 11.29 5.93
CA SER A 59 2.27 10.01 5.76
C SER A 59 2.29 9.56 4.30
N ASP A 60 1.25 9.86 3.52
CA ASP A 60 1.20 9.58 2.08
C ASP A 60 2.26 10.41 1.33
N TYR A 61 2.32 11.72 1.62
CA TYR A 61 3.31 12.63 1.04
C TYR A 61 4.76 12.25 1.38
N LEU A 62 5.00 11.69 2.57
CA LEU A 62 6.32 11.23 2.99
C LEU A 62 6.66 9.82 2.47
N GLY A 63 5.73 9.16 1.76
CA GLY A 63 5.91 7.81 1.25
C GLY A 63 5.99 6.75 2.36
N PHE A 64 5.35 7.02 3.50
CA PHE A 64 5.32 6.11 4.65
C PHE A 64 4.21 5.08 4.56
N LEU A 65 3.13 5.38 3.84
CA LEU A 65 2.16 4.37 3.44
C LEU A 65 2.78 3.54 2.32
N GLU A 66 3.09 2.29 2.62
CA GLU A 66 3.37 1.31 1.60
C GLU A 66 2.08 1.14 0.77
N PRO A 67 2.12 1.34 -0.56
CA PRO A 67 0.93 1.11 -1.35
C PRO A 67 0.47 -0.32 -1.09
N PRO A 68 -0.84 -0.56 -0.91
CA PRO A 68 -1.34 -1.91 -0.70
C PRO A 68 -0.78 -2.76 -1.84
N ALA A 69 0.01 -3.78 -1.49
CA ALA A 69 0.61 -4.68 -2.45
C ALA A 69 -0.51 -5.22 -3.32
N THR A 70 -0.65 -4.64 -4.51
CA THR A 70 -1.58 -5.10 -5.51
C THR A 70 -1.16 -6.52 -5.76
N ALA A 71 -2.03 -7.47 -5.36
CA ALA A 71 -1.83 -8.88 -5.59
C ALA A 71 -1.37 -9.05 -7.04
N ALA A 72 -0.10 -9.39 -7.21
CA ALA A 72 0.47 -9.71 -8.50
C ALA A 72 -0.33 -10.89 -9.03
N THR A 73 -1.35 -10.61 -9.84
CA THR A 73 -1.93 -11.60 -10.73
C THR A 73 -0.79 -12.01 -11.64
N GLY A 74 -0.24 -13.18 -11.35
CA GLY A 74 0.91 -13.75 -12.04
C GLY A 74 0.68 -13.71 -13.54
N LYS A 75 1.37 -12.79 -14.21
CA LYS A 75 1.64 -12.93 -15.63
C LYS A 75 3.02 -13.59 -15.70
N ALA A 76 2.98 -14.92 -15.70
CA ALA A 76 4.14 -15.75 -16.01
C ALA A 76 4.82 -15.23 -17.28
N PRO A 77 6.16 -15.22 -17.36
CA PRO A 77 6.87 -14.81 -18.56
C PRO A 77 6.59 -15.87 -19.64
N ALA A 78 5.75 -15.52 -20.61
CA ALA A 78 5.60 -16.33 -21.82
C ALA A 78 6.90 -16.18 -22.62
N THR A 79 7.78 -17.13 -22.41
CA THR A 79 8.95 -17.43 -23.23
C THR A 79 8.53 -17.39 -24.70
N GLN A 80 9.04 -16.41 -25.44
CA GLN A 80 8.98 -16.44 -26.89
C GLN A 80 9.85 -17.61 -27.38
N SER A 81 9.25 -18.56 -28.06
CA SER A 81 9.95 -19.41 -29.01
C SER A 81 9.02 -19.78 -30.16
N PRO A 82 9.57 -19.88 -31.38
CA PRO A 82 8.82 -19.66 -32.62
C PRO A 82 8.11 -20.92 -33.10
N ALA A 83 6.99 -20.70 -33.77
CA ALA A 83 6.20 -21.72 -34.43
C ALA A 83 6.97 -22.42 -35.55
N THR A 84 6.84 -23.75 -35.65
CA THR A 84 6.79 -24.52 -36.91
C THR A 84 6.10 -25.87 -36.63
N PRO A 85 5.22 -26.36 -37.53
CA PRO A 85 4.23 -27.39 -37.23
C PRO A 85 4.73 -28.80 -37.57
N ARG A 86 4.23 -29.81 -36.87
CA ARG A 86 4.32 -31.20 -37.35
C ARG A 86 3.01 -31.95 -37.12
N ASN A 87 2.45 -32.34 -38.25
CA ASN A 87 1.25 -33.13 -38.46
C ASN A 87 1.45 -34.60 -38.00
N SER A 88 0.34 -35.35 -37.93
CA SER A 88 0.19 -36.82 -37.80
C SER A 88 -0.42 -37.33 -36.46
N PRO A 89 -1.22 -38.43 -36.48
CA PRO A 89 -2.66 -38.42 -36.13
C PRO A 89 -3.02 -39.19 -34.85
N ALA A 90 -4.29 -39.09 -34.43
CA ALA A 90 -4.97 -39.75 -33.30
C ALA A 90 -4.97 -41.32 -33.39
N PRO A 91 -5.65 -42.11 -32.52
CA PRO A 91 -6.36 -41.86 -31.24
C PRO A 91 -6.06 -42.91 -30.13
N ALA A 92 -6.50 -42.71 -28.88
CA ALA A 92 -6.75 -43.83 -27.95
C ALA A 92 -7.77 -43.43 -26.88
N ASP A 93 -8.96 -43.99 -27.03
CA ASP A 93 -10.04 -44.12 -26.06
C ASP A 93 -9.53 -44.65 -24.71
N ALA A 94 -9.90 -44.00 -23.61
CA ALA A 94 -9.99 -44.65 -22.31
C ALA A 94 -10.87 -43.82 -21.37
N LYS A 95 -12.19 -43.94 -21.55
CA LYS A 95 -13.18 -43.67 -20.50
C LYS A 95 -12.75 -44.35 -19.19
N ARG A 96 -12.48 -43.57 -18.14
CA ARG A 96 -12.49 -44.07 -16.76
C ARG A 96 -13.68 -43.46 -16.02
N TYR A 97 -14.82 -44.12 -16.19
CA TYR A 97 -15.92 -44.04 -15.24
C TYR A 97 -15.52 -44.83 -13.99
N THR A 98 -15.62 -44.21 -12.82
CA THR A 98 -15.90 -44.94 -11.58
C THR A 98 -16.84 -44.11 -10.71
N PHE A 99 -18.02 -44.69 -10.55
CA PHE A 99 -19.09 -44.33 -9.63
C PHE A 99 -18.63 -44.35 -8.16
N GLY A 100 -19.30 -43.56 -7.33
CA GLY A 100 -19.19 -43.65 -5.88
C GLY A 100 -20.18 -42.73 -5.17
N ALA A 101 -21.48 -42.96 -5.37
CA ALA A 101 -22.50 -42.40 -4.47
C ALA A 101 -22.31 -43.00 -3.08
N ARG A 102 -21.91 -42.17 -2.12
CA ARG A 102 -21.94 -42.40 -0.68
C ARG A 102 -22.18 -41.00 -0.11
N GLY A 103 -23.33 -40.67 0.45
CA GLY A 103 -24.19 -41.42 1.37
C GLY A 103 -24.43 -40.45 2.51
#